data_AF-A0A3B4XM33-F1
#
_entry.id   AF-A0A3B4XM33-F1
#
_cell.length_a   1.000
_cell.length_b   1.000
_cell.length_c   1.000
_cell.angle_alpha   90.00
_cell.angle_beta   90.00
_cell.angle_gamma   90.00
#
_symmetry.space_group_name_H-M   'P 1'
#
loop_
_entity.id
_entity.type
_entity.pdbx_description
1 polymer ?
#
loop_
_entity_poly.entity_id
_entity_poly.type
_entity_poly.pdbx_seq_one_letter_code
_entity_poly.pdbx_strand_id
1 'polypeptide(L)'
;MARLSEHGIRLSSMSPSFLNSNSTSHTWPFSAVAELIDNASDPGVSAKQIWIDVVDEAGHHCITFTDNGSGMTPNKLHKMLSFGFTEKGSGKASLQAIGVYGNGFKSGSMRLGRDALIFTKNGGCQTVGMLSQTYLENIKAQAVIVPIVPFNQQTNILYIQDSEASLAAILQHSIIGSQEQIHAHFDSILSKKGTKILIWNIRRAKDGKPEIDFGSDVTDFRLPEIQIEELKKGLRNSGSLRTEQNIPDMHYSLRAYLSILYLKPRTQIILRGKKILAKLVSKRLTHIEHDVYKPHFSVSLHYLCVCVCVCVCVCECACVRACVRACLFCIAE
;
A
#
# COMPACT_ATOMS: atom_id res chain seq x y z
N MET A 1 19.18 -23.87 2.29
CA MET A 1 20.44 -23.45 2.94
C MET A 1 20.59 -21.97 2.59
N ALA A 2 20.48 -21.01 3.51
CA ALA A 2 21.51 -20.70 4.49
C ALA A 2 20.95 -20.58 5.91
N ARG A 3 21.46 -21.41 6.83
CA ARG A 3 21.17 -21.35 8.27
C ARG A 3 22.30 -20.67 9.07
N LEU A 4 23.39 -20.27 8.40
CA LEU A 4 24.60 -19.72 8.98
C LEU A 4 25.07 -18.54 8.12
N SER A 5 25.57 -17.48 8.76
CA SER A 5 26.34 -16.42 8.10
C SER A 5 27.66 -16.98 7.56
N GLU A 6 28.38 -16.18 6.77
CA GLU A 6 29.74 -16.50 6.29
C GLU A 6 30.73 -16.88 7.43
N HIS A 7 30.38 -16.60 8.69
CA HIS A 7 31.19 -16.83 9.88
C HIS A 7 30.65 -17.95 10.79
N GLY A 8 29.70 -18.77 10.32
CA GLY A 8 29.12 -19.86 11.12
C GLY A 8 28.15 -19.40 12.22
N ILE A 9 27.72 -18.13 12.20
CA ILE A 9 26.76 -17.57 13.17
C ILE A 9 25.35 -17.77 12.64
N ARG A 10 24.43 -18.26 13.48
CA ARG A 10 23.03 -18.47 13.08
C ARG A 10 22.36 -17.15 12.71
N LEU A 11 21.68 -17.13 11.56
CA LEU A 11 20.87 -16.00 11.15
C LEU A 11 19.54 -16.01 11.91
N SER A 12 19.04 -14.83 12.29
CA SER A 12 17.66 -14.69 12.74
C SER A 12 16.74 -15.07 11.58
N SER A 13 15.77 -15.94 11.86
CA SER A 13 14.82 -16.43 10.87
C SER A 13 13.42 -16.00 11.24
N MET A 14 12.56 -15.91 10.24
CA MET A 14 11.20 -15.40 10.40
C MET A 14 10.23 -16.48 9.96
N SER A 15 9.41 -16.92 10.92
CA SER A 15 8.35 -17.89 10.68
C SER A 15 7.34 -17.34 9.66
N PRO A 16 6.78 -18.17 8.77
CA PRO A 16 5.66 -17.77 7.90
C PRO A 16 4.48 -17.15 8.65
N SER A 17 4.21 -17.59 9.89
CA SER A 17 3.13 -17.02 10.73
C SER A 17 3.30 -15.53 11.01
N PHE A 18 4.54 -15.01 10.93
CA PHE A 18 4.82 -13.60 11.10
C PHE A 18 4.18 -12.74 10.00
N LEU A 19 3.96 -13.26 8.79
CA LEU A 19 3.29 -12.51 7.71
C LEU A 19 1.88 -12.10 8.13
N ASN A 20 1.14 -13.03 8.74
CA ASN A 20 -0.19 -12.75 9.28
C ASN A 20 -0.10 -11.81 10.50
N SER A 21 0.78 -12.07 11.46
CA SER A 21 0.95 -11.20 12.63
C SER A 21 1.30 -9.76 12.25
N ASN A 22 2.19 -9.57 11.29
CA ASN A 22 2.60 -8.25 10.79
C ASN A 22 1.44 -7.50 10.11
N SER A 23 0.52 -8.22 9.46
CA SER A 23 -0.67 -7.62 8.84
C SER A 23 -1.64 -6.99 9.84
N THR A 24 -1.63 -7.44 11.11
CA THR A 24 -2.53 -6.93 12.17
C THR A 24 -2.24 -5.49 12.60
N SER A 25 -1.11 -4.93 12.16
CA SER A 25 -0.82 -3.49 12.31
C SER A 25 -1.86 -2.61 11.62
N HIS A 26 -2.56 -3.12 10.60
CA HIS A 26 -3.64 -2.44 9.91
C HIS A 26 -5.01 -2.93 10.39
N THR A 27 -5.65 -2.17 11.27
CA THR A 27 -7.02 -2.43 11.70
C THR A 27 -8.05 -2.12 10.60
N TRP A 28 -7.70 -1.22 9.67
CA TRP A 28 -8.56 -0.75 8.59
C TRP A 28 -7.93 -1.02 7.21
N PRO A 29 -8.63 -1.69 6.27
CA PRO A 29 -8.02 -2.13 5.01
C PRO A 29 -7.55 -0.98 4.11
N PHE A 30 -8.17 0.20 4.15
CA PHE A 30 -7.70 1.31 3.33
C PHE A 30 -6.34 1.87 3.78
N SER A 31 -5.96 1.69 5.05
CA SER A 31 -4.59 2.01 5.49
C SER A 31 -3.55 1.08 4.84
N ALA A 32 -3.89 -0.19 4.61
CA ALA A 32 -3.05 -1.12 3.86
C ALA A 32 -2.97 -0.76 2.37
N VAL A 33 -4.04 -0.23 1.79
CA VAL A 33 -4.03 0.34 0.44
C VAL A 33 -3.09 1.56 0.36
N ALA A 34 -3.14 2.46 1.35
CA ALA A 34 -2.26 3.65 1.39
C ALA A 34 -0.78 3.29 1.36
N GLU A 35 -0.34 2.27 2.12
CA GLU A 35 1.05 1.79 2.11
C GLU A 35 1.55 1.40 0.71
N LEU A 36 0.69 0.83 -0.13
CA LEU A 36 1.05 0.46 -1.51
C LEU A 36 1.17 1.69 -2.41
N ILE A 37 0.31 2.69 -2.21
CA ILE A 37 0.34 3.96 -2.94
C ILE A 37 1.56 4.81 -2.53
N ASP A 38 1.92 4.80 -1.25
CA ASP A 38 3.10 5.49 -0.71
C ASP A 38 4.38 4.97 -1.37
N ASN A 39 4.49 3.65 -1.54
CA ASN A 39 5.63 3.04 -2.22
C ASN A 39 5.76 3.48 -3.68
N ALA A 40 4.66 3.66 -4.41
CA ALA A 40 4.68 4.17 -5.78
C ALA A 40 5.02 5.67 -5.84
N SER A 41 4.57 6.44 -4.85
CA SER A 41 4.73 7.90 -4.78
C SER A 41 6.09 8.33 -4.24
N ASP A 42 6.82 7.44 -3.57
CA ASP A 42 8.11 7.74 -2.97
C ASP A 42 9.14 8.22 -4.01
N PRO A 43 10.03 9.16 -3.68
CA PRO A 43 10.97 9.77 -4.64
C PRO A 43 11.83 8.77 -5.43
N GLY A 44 12.19 7.63 -4.83
CA GLY A 44 12.95 6.56 -5.49
C GLY A 44 12.18 5.76 -6.54
N VAL A 45 10.85 5.90 -6.58
CA VAL A 45 9.95 5.31 -7.59
C VAL A 45 9.38 6.41 -8.50
N SER A 46 8.90 7.50 -7.90
CA SER A 46 8.36 8.70 -8.55
C SER A 46 7.34 8.37 -9.65
N ALA A 47 6.42 7.46 -9.38
CA ALA A 47 5.34 7.16 -10.31
C ALA A 47 4.49 8.41 -10.55
N LYS A 48 4.14 8.67 -11.81
CA LYS A 48 3.21 9.76 -12.15
C LYS A 48 1.77 9.34 -11.93
N GLN A 49 1.49 8.06 -12.13
CA GLN A 49 0.17 7.45 -12.06
C GLN A 49 0.25 6.09 -11.38
N ILE A 50 -0.77 5.81 -10.58
CA ILE A 50 -1.04 4.48 -10.04
C ILE A 50 -2.50 4.13 -10.33
N TRP A 51 -2.71 2.93 -10.85
CA TRP A 51 -4.01 2.33 -11.14
C TRP A 51 -4.32 1.26 -10.11
N ILE A 52 -5.49 1.37 -9.50
CA ILE A 52 -6.03 0.44 -8.52
C ILE A 52 -7.30 -0.14 -9.12
N ASP A 53 -7.34 -1.46 -9.27
CA ASP A 53 -8.48 -2.15 -9.86
C ASP A 53 -8.72 -3.51 -9.22
N VAL A 54 -9.89 -4.10 -9.49
CA VAL A 54 -10.19 -5.50 -9.18
C VAL A 54 -10.42 -6.26 -10.48
N VAL A 55 -9.74 -7.40 -10.60
CA VAL A 55 -9.80 -8.27 -11.77
C VAL A 55 -10.14 -9.69 -11.33
N ASP A 56 -10.74 -10.46 -12.23
CA ASP A 56 -10.94 -11.88 -12.06
C ASP A 56 -9.83 -12.64 -12.80
N GLU A 57 -8.99 -13.35 -12.05
CA GLU A 57 -7.88 -14.13 -12.59
C GLU A 57 -8.02 -15.57 -12.07
N ALA A 58 -8.10 -16.54 -12.99
CA ALA A 58 -8.28 -17.96 -12.65
C ALA A 58 -9.44 -18.25 -11.66
N GLY A 59 -10.52 -17.46 -11.72
CA GLY A 59 -11.67 -17.60 -10.80
C GLY A 59 -11.48 -16.95 -9.42
N HIS A 60 -10.41 -16.18 -9.22
CA HIS A 60 -10.15 -15.42 -8.00
C HIS A 60 -10.33 -13.91 -8.24
N HIS A 61 -11.13 -13.25 -7.38
CA HIS A 61 -11.10 -11.79 -7.28
C HIS A 61 -9.73 -11.34 -6.76
N CYS A 62 -9.06 -10.48 -7.53
CA CYS A 62 -7.72 -10.01 -7.25
C CYS A 62 -7.68 -8.49 -7.22
N ILE A 63 -7.07 -7.91 -6.19
CA ILE A 63 -6.80 -6.46 -6.15
C ILE A 63 -5.47 -6.23 -6.87
N THR A 64 -5.46 -5.27 -7.79
CA THR A 64 -4.28 -4.88 -8.56
C THR A 64 -3.84 -3.47 -8.21
N PHE A 65 -2.53 -3.28 -8.12
CA PHE A 65 -1.88 -1.97 -8.02
C PHE A 65 -0.83 -1.90 -9.12
N THR A 66 -1.04 -1.05 -10.13
CA THR A 66 -0.09 -0.88 -11.23
C THR A 66 0.40 0.55 -11.22
N ASP A 67 1.71 0.78 -11.25
CA ASP A 67 2.31 2.11 -11.35
C ASP A 67 3.27 2.20 -12.54
N ASN A 68 3.49 3.43 -13.01
CA ASN A 68 4.42 3.74 -14.10
C ASN A 68 5.74 4.36 -13.62
N GLY A 69 6.17 4.01 -12.40
CA GLY A 69 7.41 4.48 -11.79
C GLY A 69 8.66 3.79 -12.34
N SER A 70 9.74 3.88 -11.57
CA SER A 70 11.08 3.44 -12.00
C SER A 70 11.25 1.91 -12.09
N GLY A 71 10.38 1.14 -11.44
CA GLY A 71 10.52 -0.31 -11.30
C GLY A 71 11.70 -0.72 -10.40
N MET A 72 12.03 -2.02 -10.41
CA MET A 72 13.05 -2.59 -9.53
C MET A 72 13.99 -3.54 -10.27
N THR A 73 15.21 -3.67 -9.75
CA THR A 73 16.11 -4.77 -10.09
C THR A 73 15.73 -6.02 -9.28
N PRO A 74 16.21 -7.22 -9.65
CA PRO A 74 15.93 -8.44 -8.89
C PRO A 74 16.36 -8.34 -7.41
N ASN A 75 17.53 -7.73 -7.16
CA ASN A 75 18.02 -7.48 -5.79
C ASN A 75 17.13 -6.48 -5.03
N LYS A 76 16.65 -5.42 -5.68
CA LYS A 76 15.75 -4.45 -5.04
C LYS A 76 14.39 -5.07 -4.73
N LEU A 77 13.88 -5.95 -5.59
CA LEU A 77 12.68 -6.73 -5.32
C LEU A 77 12.89 -7.69 -4.14
N HIS A 78 14.02 -8.40 -4.10
CA HIS A 78 14.35 -9.25 -2.94
C HIS A 78 14.40 -8.45 -1.63
N LYS A 79 15.03 -7.27 -1.63
CA LYS A 79 15.02 -6.35 -0.49
C LYS A 79 13.61 -5.86 -0.14
N MET A 80 12.76 -5.55 -1.13
CA MET A 80 11.37 -5.16 -0.90
C MET A 80 10.58 -6.28 -0.20
N LEU A 81 10.80 -7.53 -0.58
CA LEU A 81 10.17 -8.70 0.04
C LEU A 81 10.80 -9.08 1.40
N SER A 82 12.04 -8.63 1.66
CA SER A 82 12.76 -8.84 2.92
C SER A 82 12.46 -7.74 3.95
N PHE A 83 12.47 -8.07 5.24
CA PHE A 83 12.06 -7.13 6.29
C PHE A 83 13.19 -6.19 6.71
N GLY A 84 12.84 -4.93 7.00
CA GLY A 84 13.77 -3.93 7.53
C GLY A 84 14.71 -3.28 6.51
N PHE A 85 14.66 -3.69 5.24
CA PHE A 85 15.45 -3.06 4.18
C PHE A 85 14.74 -1.82 3.63
N THR A 86 15.35 -0.65 3.82
CA THR A 86 14.98 0.58 3.13
C THR A 86 16.22 1.44 2.89
N GLU A 87 16.33 2.02 1.70
CA GLU A 87 17.39 2.96 1.33
C GLU A 87 16.85 4.40 1.27
N LYS A 88 15.60 4.61 1.70
CA LYS A 88 14.82 5.84 1.50
C LYS A 88 15.20 7.01 2.44
N GLY A 89 16.24 6.86 3.28
CA GLY A 89 16.64 7.85 4.30
C GLY A 89 18.12 8.27 4.30
N SER A 90 18.93 7.81 3.35
CA SER A 90 20.39 8.05 3.35
C SER A 90 20.86 9.21 2.46
N GLY A 91 19.94 9.95 1.82
CA GLY A 91 20.27 11.02 0.87
C GLY A 91 19.82 12.41 1.32
N LYS A 92 20.57 13.45 0.93
CA LYS A 92 20.17 14.88 0.95
C LYS A 92 19.08 15.19 -0.09
N ALA A 93 18.11 14.30 -0.27
CA ALA A 93 17.00 14.57 -1.16
C ALA A 93 16.11 15.65 -0.51
N SER A 94 15.77 16.69 -1.26
CA SER A 94 14.83 17.74 -0.84
C SER A 94 13.42 17.20 -0.54
N LEU A 95 13.16 15.93 -0.87
CA LEU A 95 11.88 15.26 -0.71
C LEU A 95 12.03 14.11 0.28
N GLN A 96 11.37 14.24 1.44
CA GLN A 96 11.28 13.16 2.41
C GLN A 96 10.45 12.02 1.82
N ALA A 97 10.99 10.81 1.89
CA ALA A 97 10.25 9.59 1.56
C ALA A 97 9.27 9.26 2.70
N ILE A 98 8.14 8.66 2.33
CA ILE A 98 7.10 8.23 3.27
C ILE A 98 7.53 6.91 3.93
N GLY A 99 8.06 5.97 3.13
CA GLY A 99 8.45 4.65 3.63
C GLY A 99 9.77 4.64 4.41
N VAL A 100 9.69 4.65 5.74
CA VAL A 100 10.88 4.65 6.63
C VAL A 100 11.20 3.32 7.29
N TYR A 101 10.24 2.38 7.34
CA TYR A 101 10.40 1.13 8.11
C TYR A 101 10.79 -0.09 7.27
N GLY A 102 10.65 0.00 5.94
CA GLY A 102 10.84 -1.17 5.08
C GLY A 102 9.84 -2.29 5.38
N ASN A 103 8.61 -1.97 5.81
CA ASN A 103 7.58 -2.94 6.18
C ASN A 103 6.24 -2.80 5.43
N GLY A 104 5.92 -1.59 4.96
CA GLY A 104 4.61 -1.23 4.42
C GLY A 104 4.04 -2.18 3.37
N PHE A 105 4.87 -2.63 2.41
CA PHE A 105 4.41 -3.61 1.43
C PHE A 105 3.97 -4.93 2.08
N LYS A 106 4.71 -5.46 3.04
CA LYS A 106 4.43 -6.77 3.65
C LYS A 106 3.21 -6.69 4.55
N SER A 107 3.14 -5.68 5.42
CA SER A 107 1.97 -5.47 6.28
C SER A 107 0.72 -5.18 5.45
N GLY A 108 0.83 -4.30 4.45
CA GLY A 108 -0.28 -3.89 3.60
C GLY A 108 -0.79 -5.02 2.69
N SER A 109 0.08 -5.69 1.95
CA SER A 109 -0.34 -6.78 1.05
C SER A 109 -0.97 -7.95 1.82
N MET A 110 -0.33 -8.37 2.92
CA MET A 110 -0.83 -9.47 3.77
C MET A 110 -2.10 -9.11 4.54
N ARG A 111 -2.41 -7.81 4.69
CA ARG A 111 -3.70 -7.35 5.24
C ARG A 111 -4.83 -7.47 4.23
N LEU A 112 -4.53 -7.22 2.95
CA LEU A 112 -5.53 -7.24 1.88
C LEU A 112 -5.86 -8.66 1.41
N GLY A 113 -4.85 -9.53 1.32
CA GLY A 113 -5.02 -10.92 0.93
C GLY A 113 -3.89 -11.80 1.46
N ARG A 114 -4.07 -13.11 1.34
CA ARG A 114 -3.07 -14.08 1.84
C ARG A 114 -1.84 -14.17 0.96
N ASP A 115 -1.97 -13.78 -0.31
CA ASP A 115 -0.99 -14.05 -1.33
C ASP A 115 -0.84 -12.89 -2.31
N ALA A 116 0.40 -12.60 -2.70
CA ALA A 116 0.74 -11.51 -3.60
C ALA A 116 1.84 -11.89 -4.61
N LEU A 117 1.66 -11.41 -5.84
CA LEU A 117 2.62 -11.48 -6.95
C LEU A 117 3.01 -10.06 -7.32
N ILE A 118 4.29 -9.86 -7.59
CA ILE A 118 4.87 -8.56 -7.90
C ILE A 118 5.59 -8.69 -9.24
N PHE A 119 5.09 -8.01 -10.26
CA PHE A 119 5.71 -7.89 -11.57
C PHE A 119 6.35 -6.53 -11.64
N THR A 120 7.65 -6.46 -11.90
CA THR A 120 8.35 -5.18 -12.00
C THR A 120 9.26 -5.16 -13.21
N LYS A 121 9.41 -4.00 -13.84
CA LYS A 121 10.32 -3.80 -14.96
C LYS A 121 10.99 -2.45 -14.89
N ASN A 122 12.28 -2.41 -15.23
CA ASN A 122 13.12 -1.23 -15.05
C ASN A 122 13.74 -0.70 -16.36
N GLY A 123 13.34 -1.24 -17.51
CA GLY A 123 13.80 -0.83 -18.84
C GLY A 123 14.95 -1.68 -19.40
N GLY A 124 15.30 -2.78 -18.74
CA GLY A 124 16.27 -3.77 -19.25
C GLY A 124 16.06 -5.15 -18.62
N CYS A 125 15.62 -5.20 -17.37
CA CYS A 125 15.22 -6.42 -16.67
C CYS A 125 13.74 -6.32 -16.26
N GLN A 126 13.05 -7.45 -16.30
CA GLN A 126 11.75 -7.62 -15.69
C GLN A 126 11.78 -8.80 -14.73
N THR A 127 11.10 -8.72 -13.61
CA THR A 127 11.20 -9.70 -12.54
C THR A 127 9.84 -9.93 -11.91
N VAL A 128 9.50 -11.20 -11.70
CA VAL A 128 8.32 -11.58 -10.91
C VAL A 128 8.80 -12.08 -9.55
N GLY A 129 8.13 -11.66 -8.49
CA GLY A 129 8.35 -12.14 -7.13
C GLY A 129 7.03 -12.58 -6.50
N MET A 130 7.09 -13.57 -5.61
CA MET A 130 5.92 -14.07 -4.89
C MET A 130 6.12 -13.97 -3.38
N LEU A 131 5.10 -13.44 -2.69
CA LEU A 131 4.96 -13.49 -1.24
C LEU A 131 3.61 -14.12 -0.91
N SER A 132 3.60 -15.38 -0.52
CA SER A 132 2.38 -16.18 -0.39
C SER A 132 2.37 -16.98 0.91
N GLN A 133 1.36 -16.74 1.75
CA GLN A 133 1.13 -17.55 2.95
C GLN A 133 0.69 -18.95 2.55
N THR A 134 -0.15 -19.07 1.52
CA THR A 134 -0.66 -20.35 1.03
C THR A 134 0.49 -21.25 0.53
N TYR A 135 1.42 -20.70 -0.24
CA TYR A 135 2.63 -21.40 -0.68
C TYR A 135 3.45 -21.91 0.51
N LEU A 136 3.76 -21.03 1.48
CA LEU A 136 4.59 -21.38 2.63
C LEU A 136 3.94 -22.45 3.52
N GLU A 137 2.63 -22.41 3.67
CA GLU A 137 1.86 -23.45 4.37
C GLU A 137 1.89 -24.79 3.63
N ASN A 138 1.65 -24.77 2.31
CA ASN A 138 1.63 -25.97 1.48
C ASN A 138 2.97 -26.73 1.52
N ILE A 139 4.09 -26.01 1.48
CA ILE A 139 5.43 -26.61 1.57
C ILE A 139 5.90 -26.81 3.02
N LYS A 140 5.07 -26.49 4.03
CA LYS A 140 5.39 -26.56 5.46
C LYS A 140 6.71 -25.84 5.81
N ALA A 141 6.91 -24.68 5.21
CA ALA A 141 8.14 -23.91 5.36
C ALA A 141 8.36 -23.52 6.83
N GLN A 142 9.61 -23.61 7.29
CA GLN A 142 10.01 -23.18 8.64
C GLN A 142 10.43 -21.70 8.68
N ALA A 143 10.63 -21.09 7.52
CA ALA A 143 10.97 -19.69 7.37
C ALA A 143 10.29 -19.12 6.12
N VAL A 144 10.13 -17.80 6.07
CA VAL A 144 9.63 -17.11 4.87
C VAL A 144 10.62 -17.34 3.71
N ILE A 145 10.10 -17.90 2.61
CA ILE A 145 10.81 -18.15 1.34
C ILE A 145 10.09 -17.33 0.27
N VAL A 146 10.85 -16.59 -0.55
CA VAL A 146 10.31 -15.68 -1.55
C VAL A 146 10.82 -16.06 -2.95
N PRO A 147 10.02 -16.79 -3.75
CA PRO A 147 10.38 -17.08 -5.14
C PRO A 147 10.54 -15.80 -5.95
N ILE A 148 11.66 -15.67 -6.66
CA ILE A 148 11.98 -14.51 -7.51
C ILE A 148 12.55 -15.02 -8.84
N VAL A 149 12.00 -14.51 -9.94
CA VAL A 149 12.35 -14.96 -11.30
C VAL A 149 12.61 -13.74 -12.18
N PRO A 150 13.88 -13.47 -12.53
CA PRO A 150 14.25 -12.41 -13.45
C PRO A 150 14.32 -12.89 -14.90
N PHE A 151 13.80 -12.05 -15.80
CA PHE A 151 13.86 -12.19 -17.24
C PHE A 151 14.56 -10.98 -17.85
N ASN A 152 15.22 -11.19 -18.98
CA ASN A 152 15.61 -10.10 -19.85
C ASN A 152 14.35 -9.47 -20.47
N GLN A 153 14.20 -8.15 -20.39
CA GLN A 153 12.98 -7.47 -20.84
C GLN A 153 12.85 -7.40 -22.38
N GLN A 154 13.96 -7.50 -23.12
CA GLN A 154 13.93 -7.46 -24.59
C GLN A 154 13.69 -8.84 -25.21
N THR A 155 14.31 -9.87 -24.64
CA THR A 155 14.29 -11.23 -25.20
C THR A 155 13.32 -12.17 -24.50
N ASN A 156 12.78 -11.77 -23.34
CA ASN A 156 11.98 -12.62 -22.44
C ASN A 156 12.71 -13.90 -21.97
N ILE A 157 14.03 -13.94 -22.13
CA ILE A 157 14.86 -15.08 -21.72
C ILE A 157 15.07 -15.03 -20.20
N LEU A 158 14.87 -16.18 -19.56
CA LEU A 158 15.13 -16.40 -18.14
C LEU A 158 16.62 -16.28 -17.81
N TYR A 159 16.97 -15.61 -16.72
CA TYR A 159 18.32 -15.69 -16.16
C TYR A 159 18.44 -16.98 -15.32
N ILE A 160 19.10 -18.01 -15.86
CA ILE A 160 18.88 -19.43 -15.51
C ILE A 160 19.43 -19.86 -14.13
N GLN A 161 20.59 -19.36 -13.69
CA GLN A 161 21.41 -20.09 -12.70
C GLN A 161 20.75 -20.38 -11.33
N ASP A 162 19.79 -19.57 -10.86
CA ASP A 162 19.08 -19.77 -9.58
C ASP A 162 17.55 -19.60 -9.66
N SER A 163 16.99 -19.49 -10.88
CA SER A 163 15.61 -19.04 -11.07
C SER A 163 14.62 -20.16 -11.38
N GLU A 164 15.07 -21.36 -11.74
CA GLU A 164 14.19 -22.47 -12.14
C GLU A 164 13.30 -22.96 -11.00
N ALA A 165 13.87 -23.15 -9.80
CA ALA A 165 13.10 -23.55 -8.61
C ALA A 165 12.07 -22.49 -8.22
N SER A 166 12.44 -21.21 -8.34
CA SER A 166 11.52 -20.08 -8.11
C SER A 166 10.39 -20.05 -9.13
N LEU A 167 10.70 -20.30 -10.42
CA LEU A 167 9.70 -20.36 -11.47
C LEU A 167 8.75 -21.54 -11.25
N ALA A 168 9.26 -22.73 -10.97
CA ALA A 168 8.45 -23.89 -10.64
C ALA A 168 7.51 -23.61 -9.45
N ALA A 169 8.02 -22.99 -8.38
CA ALA A 169 7.21 -22.63 -7.22
C ALA A 169 6.08 -21.64 -7.58
N ILE A 170 6.33 -20.64 -8.42
CA ILE A 170 5.31 -19.69 -8.89
C ILE A 170 4.25 -20.42 -9.73
N LEU A 171 4.67 -21.22 -10.71
CA LEU A 171 3.75 -21.90 -11.63
C LEU A 171 2.89 -22.96 -10.94
N GLN A 172 3.40 -23.60 -9.89
CA GLN A 172 2.70 -24.67 -9.17
C GLN A 172 1.81 -24.17 -8.03
N HIS A 173 2.15 -23.03 -7.40
CA HIS A 173 1.50 -22.59 -6.17
C HIS A 173 0.81 -21.22 -6.26
N SER A 174 0.96 -20.48 -7.36
CA SER A 174 0.23 -19.25 -7.60
C SER A 174 -1.01 -19.46 -8.47
N ILE A 175 -1.77 -18.40 -8.72
CA ILE A 175 -2.89 -18.38 -9.67
C ILE A 175 -2.45 -18.28 -11.13
N ILE A 176 -1.14 -18.20 -11.39
CA ILE A 176 -0.55 -18.17 -12.72
C ILE A 176 0.12 -19.51 -13.00
N GLY A 177 -0.39 -20.24 -13.99
CA GLY A 177 0.05 -21.61 -14.31
C GLY A 177 1.04 -21.72 -15.47
N SER A 178 1.36 -20.61 -16.14
CA SER A 178 2.24 -20.62 -17.32
C SER A 178 3.16 -19.40 -17.39
N GLN A 179 4.27 -19.54 -18.11
CA GLN A 179 5.20 -18.43 -18.33
C GLN A 179 4.57 -17.36 -19.23
N GLU A 180 3.70 -17.76 -20.16
CA GLU A 180 2.95 -16.88 -21.05
C GLU A 180 2.05 -15.93 -20.26
N GLN A 181 1.37 -16.45 -19.23
CA GLN A 181 0.59 -15.61 -18.31
C GLN A 181 1.48 -14.63 -17.52
N ILE A 182 2.66 -15.07 -17.04
CA ILE A 182 3.63 -14.15 -16.39
C ILE A 182 3.97 -12.99 -17.33
N HIS A 183 4.26 -13.29 -18.60
CA HIS A 183 4.57 -12.27 -19.61
C HIS A 183 3.38 -11.35 -19.89
N ALA A 184 2.15 -11.88 -19.96
CA ALA A 184 0.95 -11.07 -20.10
C ALA A 184 0.77 -10.06 -18.94
N HIS A 185 1.16 -10.43 -17.71
CA HIS A 185 1.20 -9.48 -16.59
C HIS A 185 2.27 -8.40 -16.75
N PHE A 186 3.46 -8.71 -17.29
CA PHE A 186 4.47 -7.68 -17.61
C PHE A 186 4.01 -6.72 -18.72
N ASP A 187 3.31 -7.25 -19.73
CA ASP A 187 2.76 -6.48 -20.85
C ASP A 187 1.64 -5.54 -20.41
N SER A 188 0.88 -5.91 -19.38
CA SER A 188 -0.16 -5.05 -18.81
C SER A 188 0.39 -3.78 -18.14
N ILE A 189 1.69 -3.72 -17.83
CA ILE A 189 2.35 -2.47 -17.42
C ILE A 189 2.69 -1.70 -18.72
N LEU A 190 1.93 -0.68 -19.09
CA LEU A 190 2.06 -0.10 -20.45
C LEU A 190 3.38 0.65 -20.72
N SER A 191 4.02 1.21 -19.68
CA SER A 191 5.30 1.92 -19.79
C SER A 191 6.49 0.96 -19.91
N LYS A 192 7.68 1.42 -20.31
CA LYS A 192 8.90 0.58 -20.30
C LYS A 192 9.38 0.23 -18.88
N LYS A 193 8.96 1.00 -17.88
CA LYS A 193 9.28 0.84 -16.46
C LYS A 193 8.00 0.88 -15.64
N GLY A 194 7.96 0.20 -14.51
CA GLY A 194 6.81 0.22 -13.60
C GLY A 194 6.70 -1.06 -12.79
N THR A 195 5.69 -1.11 -11.93
CA THR A 195 5.40 -2.28 -11.10
C THR A 195 3.91 -2.57 -11.12
N LYS A 196 3.54 -3.85 -11.18
CA LYS A 196 2.18 -4.36 -10.97
C LYS A 196 2.21 -5.33 -9.80
N ILE A 197 1.39 -5.08 -8.80
CA ILE A 197 1.14 -5.96 -7.67
C ILE A 197 -0.24 -6.57 -7.89
N LEU A 198 -0.33 -7.88 -7.76
CA LEU A 198 -1.55 -8.68 -7.85
C LEU A 198 -1.74 -9.40 -6.51
N ILE A 199 -2.79 -9.06 -5.77
CA ILE A 199 -3.11 -9.66 -4.46
C ILE A 199 -4.35 -10.51 -4.63
N TRP A 200 -4.29 -11.78 -4.24
CA TRP A 200 -5.42 -12.71 -4.29
C TRP A 200 -5.64 -13.38 -2.94
N ASN A 201 -6.66 -14.24 -2.88
CA ASN A 201 -7.18 -14.78 -1.62
C ASN A 201 -7.47 -13.63 -0.64
N ILE A 202 -8.27 -12.67 -1.14
CA ILE A 202 -8.67 -11.45 -0.44
C ILE A 202 -9.34 -11.80 0.88
N ARG A 203 -9.06 -10.99 1.90
CA ARG A 203 -9.58 -11.22 3.25
C ARG A 203 -11.10 -11.21 3.26
N ARG A 204 -11.67 -12.18 3.98
CA ARG A 204 -13.11 -12.37 4.13
C ARG A 204 -13.51 -12.18 5.59
N ALA A 205 -14.69 -11.62 5.80
CA ALA A 205 -15.31 -11.50 7.11
C ALA A 205 -15.84 -12.85 7.59
N LYS A 206 -16.35 -12.89 8.84
CA LYS A 206 -16.87 -14.13 9.47
C LYS A 206 -18.04 -14.76 8.73
N ASP A 207 -18.78 -13.97 7.96
CA ASP A 207 -19.87 -14.41 7.09
C ASP A 207 -19.40 -14.98 5.74
N GLY A 208 -18.07 -15.05 5.52
CA GLY A 208 -17.45 -15.55 4.30
C GLY A 208 -17.41 -14.53 3.15
N LYS A 209 -18.00 -13.34 3.31
CA LYS A 209 -17.98 -12.30 2.28
C LYS A 209 -16.65 -11.54 2.29
N PRO A 210 -16.18 -11.02 1.14
CA PRO A 210 -15.00 -10.15 1.11
C PRO A 210 -15.14 -8.95 2.07
N GLU A 211 -14.04 -8.56 2.73
CA GLU A 211 -14.05 -7.38 3.60
C GLU A 211 -14.20 -6.07 2.83
N ILE A 212 -13.88 -6.08 1.53
CA ILE A 212 -14.03 -4.94 0.63
C ILE A 212 -15.12 -5.30 -0.37
N ASP A 213 -16.10 -4.43 -0.50
CA ASP A 213 -17.15 -4.50 -1.50
C ASP A 213 -16.70 -3.82 -2.80
N PHE A 214 -16.78 -4.60 -3.87
CA PHE A 214 -16.42 -4.20 -5.23
C PHE A 214 -17.64 -4.00 -6.15
N GLY A 215 -18.85 -4.37 -5.67
CA GLY A 215 -20.06 -4.50 -6.48
C GLY A 215 -21.04 -3.35 -6.32
N SER A 216 -21.22 -2.80 -5.11
CA SER A 216 -22.25 -1.76 -4.88
C SER A 216 -21.97 -0.45 -5.61
N ASP A 217 -20.69 -0.12 -5.83
CA ASP A 217 -20.27 1.00 -6.68
C ASP A 217 -19.13 0.52 -7.56
N VAL A 218 -19.39 0.34 -8.85
CA VAL A 218 -18.40 -0.13 -9.83
C VAL A 218 -17.19 0.79 -9.97
N THR A 219 -17.28 2.02 -9.47
CA THR A 219 -16.22 3.04 -9.52
C THR A 219 -15.44 3.16 -8.21
N ASP A 220 -15.75 2.38 -7.18
CA ASP A 220 -15.16 2.53 -5.86
C ASP A 220 -14.85 1.17 -5.21
N PHE A 221 -14.01 1.20 -4.19
CA PHE A 221 -13.87 0.10 -3.24
C PHE A 221 -14.50 0.55 -1.94
N ARG A 222 -15.51 -0.18 -1.46
CA ARG A 222 -16.30 0.24 -0.31
C ARG A 222 -16.18 -0.74 0.84
N LEU A 223 -16.41 -0.26 2.06
CA LEU A 223 -16.63 -1.16 3.19
C LEU A 223 -18.10 -1.60 3.22
N PRO A 224 -18.39 -2.90 3.44
CA PRO A 224 -19.73 -3.38 3.69
C PRO A 224 -20.37 -2.72 4.92
N GLU A 225 -21.69 -2.58 4.92
CA GLU A 225 -22.46 -1.89 5.97
C GLU A 225 -22.20 -2.46 7.38
N ILE A 226 -22.01 -3.78 7.50
CA ILE A 226 -21.69 -4.44 8.78
C ILE A 226 -20.41 -3.86 9.40
N GLN A 227 -19.38 -3.62 8.60
CA GLN A 227 -18.12 -3.03 9.08
C GLN A 227 -18.28 -1.54 9.40
N ILE A 228 -19.15 -0.84 8.68
CA ILE A 228 -19.48 0.56 8.98
C ILE A 228 -20.12 0.64 10.38
N GLU A 229 -21.03 -0.26 10.72
CA GLU A 229 -21.66 -0.30 12.05
C GLU A 229 -20.66 -0.64 13.17
N GLU A 230 -19.73 -1.56 12.94
CA GLU A 230 -18.63 -1.84 13.88
C GLU A 230 -17.74 -0.60 14.07
N LEU A 231 -17.43 0.10 12.98
CA LEU A 231 -16.67 1.35 13.02
C LEU A 231 -17.42 2.46 13.77
N LYS A 232 -18.75 2.59 13.59
CA LYS A 232 -19.59 3.51 14.40
C LYS A 232 -19.46 3.21 15.88
N LYS A 233 -19.57 1.94 16.27
CA LYS A 233 -19.44 1.51 17.67
C LYS A 233 -18.06 1.87 18.23
N GLY A 234 -16.99 1.58 17.48
CA GLY A 234 -15.62 1.94 17.87
C GLY A 234 -15.42 3.44 18.06
N LEU A 235 -15.87 4.25 17.09
CA LEU A 235 -15.73 5.71 17.15
C LEU A 235 -16.59 6.36 18.25
N ARG A 236 -17.76 5.79 18.56
CA ARG A 236 -18.58 6.22 19.70
C ARG A 236 -17.88 5.92 21.02
N ASN A 237 -17.31 4.72 21.15
CA ASN A 237 -16.58 4.31 22.35
C ASN A 237 -15.31 5.15 22.59
N SER A 238 -14.64 5.62 21.54
CA SER A 238 -13.47 6.50 21.64
C SER A 238 -13.81 7.99 21.81
N GLY A 239 -15.09 8.36 21.91
CA GLY A 239 -15.55 9.75 21.98
C GLY A 239 -15.32 10.55 20.69
N SER A 240 -14.91 9.90 19.60
CA SER A 240 -14.55 10.53 18.32
C SER A 240 -15.75 10.83 17.41
N LEU A 241 -16.90 10.20 17.68
CA LEU A 241 -18.16 10.39 16.96
C LEU A 241 -19.32 10.55 17.96
N ARG A 242 -20.07 11.66 17.87
CA ARG A 242 -21.29 11.86 18.67
C ARG A 242 -22.45 11.04 18.09
N THR A 243 -23.43 10.69 18.92
CA THR A 243 -24.55 9.79 18.58
C THR A 243 -25.29 10.15 17.28
N GLU A 244 -25.36 11.44 16.96
CA GLU A 244 -26.10 12.03 15.82
C GLU A 244 -25.25 12.31 14.57
N GLN A 245 -23.93 12.06 14.61
CA GLN A 245 -23.05 12.35 13.47
C GLN A 245 -22.95 11.18 12.50
N ASN A 246 -23.20 11.45 11.21
CA ASN A 246 -22.87 10.53 10.14
C ASN A 246 -21.36 10.31 10.06
N ILE A 247 -20.94 9.07 9.77
CA ILE A 247 -19.52 8.79 9.52
C ILE A 247 -19.11 9.48 8.22
N PRO A 248 -17.99 10.23 8.20
CA PRO A 248 -17.45 10.78 6.96
C PRO A 248 -17.13 9.70 5.91
N ASP A 249 -17.40 9.99 4.64
CA ASP A 249 -17.21 9.06 3.51
C ASP A 249 -15.82 8.42 3.46
N MET A 250 -14.78 9.13 3.91
CA MET A 250 -13.41 8.62 3.93
C MET A 250 -13.26 7.30 4.69
N HIS A 251 -14.15 6.98 5.63
CA HIS A 251 -14.03 5.75 6.41
C HIS A 251 -14.54 4.50 5.68
N TYR A 252 -15.40 4.68 4.67
CA TYR A 252 -16.06 3.56 3.98
C TYR A 252 -15.96 3.61 2.46
N SER A 253 -15.57 4.75 1.86
CA SER A 253 -15.28 4.92 0.44
C SER A 253 -13.78 5.13 0.23
N LEU A 254 -13.14 4.21 -0.49
CA LEU A 254 -11.71 4.33 -0.79
C LEU A 254 -11.45 5.57 -1.65
N ARG A 255 -12.33 5.87 -2.61
CA ARG A 255 -12.26 7.09 -3.42
C ARG A 255 -12.24 8.35 -2.55
N ALA A 256 -13.11 8.43 -1.54
CA ALA A 256 -13.16 9.56 -0.64
C ALA A 256 -11.89 9.67 0.20
N TYR A 257 -11.39 8.56 0.75
CA TYR A 257 -10.14 8.50 1.51
C TYR A 257 -8.93 8.95 0.68
N LEU A 258 -8.75 8.37 -0.50
CA LEU A 258 -7.62 8.67 -1.38
C LEU A 258 -7.67 10.11 -1.91
N SER A 259 -8.85 10.74 -1.96
CA SER A 259 -8.96 12.16 -2.33
C SER A 259 -8.28 13.10 -1.34
N ILE A 260 -8.05 12.69 -0.09
CA ILE A 260 -7.44 13.51 0.97
C ILE A 260 -6.15 12.90 1.53
N LEU A 261 -5.67 11.78 0.96
CA LEU A 261 -4.51 11.05 1.46
C LEU A 261 -3.25 11.92 1.54
N TYR A 262 -3.04 12.77 0.53
CA TYR A 262 -1.87 13.64 0.45
C TYR A 262 -2.25 15.12 0.55
N LEU A 263 -1.52 15.85 1.40
CA LEU A 263 -1.64 17.30 1.50
C LEU A 263 -1.28 18.00 0.18
N LYS A 264 -0.22 17.53 -0.50
CA LYS A 264 0.22 17.99 -1.81
C LYS A 264 0.39 16.77 -2.74
N PRO A 265 -0.66 16.40 -3.49
CA PRO A 265 -0.65 15.20 -4.33
C PRO A 265 0.34 15.37 -5.49
N ARG A 266 1.22 14.37 -5.70
CA ARG A 266 2.19 14.33 -6.82
C ARG A 266 1.88 13.21 -7.80
N THR A 267 1.42 12.07 -7.27
CA THR A 267 0.96 10.92 -8.03
C THR A 267 -0.52 11.05 -8.30
N GLN A 268 -0.95 10.82 -9.54
CA GLN A 268 -2.36 10.70 -9.87
C GLN A 268 -2.85 9.29 -9.52
N ILE A 269 -3.92 9.20 -8.73
CA ILE A 269 -4.52 7.93 -8.36
C ILE A 269 -5.72 7.68 -9.26
N ILE A 270 -5.77 6.51 -9.89
CA ILE A 270 -6.87 6.05 -10.73
C ILE A 270 -7.46 4.82 -10.05
N LEU A 271 -8.72 4.90 -9.61
CA LEU A 271 -9.44 3.77 -9.01
C LEU A 271 -10.54 3.34 -9.97
N ARG A 272 -10.59 2.05 -10.31
CA ARG A 272 -11.62 1.47 -11.19
C ARG A 272 -11.74 2.23 -12.52
N GLY A 273 -10.60 2.48 -13.16
CA GLY A 273 -10.49 3.27 -14.39
C GLY A 273 -10.80 4.78 -14.26
N LYS A 274 -11.29 5.26 -13.11
CA LYS A 274 -11.64 6.68 -12.90
C LYS A 274 -10.65 7.39 -12.00
N LYS A 275 -9.98 8.40 -12.57
CA LYS A 275 -9.06 9.31 -11.85
C LYS A 275 -9.75 9.92 -10.63
N ILE A 276 -9.07 9.88 -9.49
CA ILE A 276 -9.48 10.54 -8.25
C ILE A 276 -9.00 11.99 -8.28
N LEU A 277 -9.92 12.92 -8.04
CA LEU A 277 -9.57 14.33 -7.87
C LEU A 277 -9.15 14.56 -6.42
N ALA A 278 -7.85 14.76 -6.23
CA ALA A 278 -7.31 15.09 -4.92
C ALA A 278 -7.84 16.45 -4.44
N LYS A 279 -8.27 16.50 -3.19
CA LYS A 279 -8.80 17.67 -2.50
C LYS A 279 -7.68 18.28 -1.67
N LEU A 280 -7.24 19.47 -2.06
CA LEU A 280 -6.37 20.28 -1.22
C LEU A 280 -7.22 20.78 -0.05
N VAL A 281 -7.15 20.08 1.10
CA VAL A 281 -7.99 20.34 2.27
C VAL A 281 -7.92 21.82 2.65
N SER A 282 -6.73 22.42 2.69
CA SER A 282 -6.53 23.84 2.99
C SER A 282 -7.28 24.81 2.05
N LYS A 283 -7.57 24.42 0.80
CA LYS A 283 -8.29 25.27 -0.17
C LYS A 283 -9.80 25.03 -0.20
N ARG A 284 -10.30 24.09 0.61
CA ARG A 284 -11.72 23.69 0.65
C ARG A 284 -12.45 24.20 1.91
N LEU A 285 -11.77 25.03 2.69
CA LEU A 285 -12.24 25.53 3.97
C LEU A 285 -12.69 26.99 3.83
N THR A 286 -13.71 27.37 4.58
CA THR A 286 -14.15 28.76 4.75
C THR A 286 -13.54 29.34 6.03
N HIS A 287 -13.22 30.64 6.03
CA HIS A 287 -12.58 31.33 7.16
C HIS A 287 -11.27 30.66 7.59
N ILE A 288 -10.32 30.58 6.65
CA ILE A 288 -9.01 29.99 6.90
C ILE A 288 -8.21 30.91 7.81
N GLU A 289 -7.86 30.42 8.99
CA GLU A 289 -6.90 31.03 9.90
C GLU A 289 -5.62 30.19 9.95
N HIS A 290 -4.49 30.86 10.16
CA HIS A 290 -3.18 30.24 10.24
C HIS A 290 -2.60 30.46 11.64
N ASP A 291 -2.29 29.35 12.33
CA ASP A 291 -1.61 29.39 13.63
C ASP A 291 -0.26 28.66 13.56
N VAL A 292 0.64 28.99 14.48
CA VAL A 292 2.01 28.49 14.55
C VAL A 292 2.25 27.77 15.87
N TYR A 293 2.39 26.45 15.80
CA TYR A 293 2.80 25.66 16.96
C TYR A 293 4.33 25.54 17.06
N LYS A 294 4.88 25.88 18.23
CA LYS A 294 6.32 25.77 18.56
C LYS A 294 6.55 24.69 19.63
N PRO A 295 7.07 23.50 19.26
CA PRO A 295 7.32 22.43 20.23
C PRO A 295 8.49 22.76 21.16
N HIS A 296 8.33 22.49 22.46
CA HIS A 296 9.33 22.78 23.50
C HIS A 296 10.70 22.09 23.32
N PHE A 297 10.74 20.97 22.61
CA PHE A 297 11.96 20.16 22.41
C PHE A 297 12.77 20.54 21.17
N SER A 298 12.33 21.52 20.37
CA SER A 298 13.04 21.96 19.17
C SER A 298 13.84 23.24 19.47
N VAL A 299 14.94 23.10 20.20
CA VAL A 299 15.74 24.23 20.70
C VAL A 299 16.79 24.72 19.67
N SER A 300 16.92 24.07 18.51
CA SER A 300 18.03 24.36 17.58
C SER A 300 17.74 24.27 16.08
N LEU A 301 16.47 24.31 15.65
CA LEU A 301 16.13 24.56 14.26
C LEU A 301 15.13 25.71 14.19
N HIS A 302 15.60 26.88 13.78
CA HIS A 302 14.71 27.85 13.14
C HIS A 302 13.93 27.06 12.06
N TYR A 303 12.61 27.22 12.01
CA TYR A 303 11.71 26.69 10.97
C TYR A 303 11.09 25.27 11.15
N LEU A 304 10.67 24.87 12.35
CA LEU A 304 9.50 23.97 12.43
C LEU A 304 8.24 24.78 12.76
N CYS A 305 7.73 25.47 11.75
CA CYS A 305 6.48 26.21 11.81
C CYS A 305 5.36 25.25 11.36
N VAL A 306 4.67 24.60 12.30
CA VAL A 306 3.51 23.77 11.95
C VAL A 306 2.33 24.72 11.75
N CYS A 307 1.96 24.94 10.50
CA CYS A 307 0.81 25.75 10.16
C CYS A 307 -0.47 24.95 10.40
N VAL A 308 -1.22 25.30 11.45
CA VAL A 308 -2.50 24.66 11.73
C VAL A 308 -3.58 25.47 11.02
N CYS A 309 -4.31 24.83 10.10
CA CYS A 309 -5.56 25.38 9.58
C CYS A 309 -6.67 25.01 10.55
N VAL A 310 -7.20 25.99 11.27
CA VAL A 310 -8.36 25.82 12.16
C VAL A 310 -9.61 26.25 11.42
N CYS A 311 -10.69 25.47 11.54
CA CYS A 311 -11.98 25.83 10.95
C CYS A 311 -13.08 25.88 11.98
N VAL A 312 -13.93 26.90 11.85
CA VAL A 312 -15.23 26.94 12.49
C VAL A 312 -16.27 26.63 11.41
N CYS A 313 -16.96 25.49 11.51
CA CYS A 313 -18.11 25.23 10.66
C CYS A 313 -19.27 26.15 11.09
N VAL A 314 -19.67 27.06 10.20
CA VAL A 314 -21.02 27.62 10.22
C VAL A 314 -21.79 26.84 9.15
N CYS A 315 -22.50 25.77 9.57
CA CYS A 315 -23.58 25.24 8.74
C CYS A 315 -24.84 26.05 9.05
N GLU A 316 -25.63 26.36 8.01
CA GLU A 316 -26.99 26.88 8.13
C GLU A 316 -27.89 25.88 8.86
N CYS A 317 -27.79 25.87 10.18
CA CYS A 317 -28.79 25.44 11.16
C CYS A 317 -28.21 25.84 12.52
N ALA A 318 -28.80 26.85 13.14
CA ALA A 318 -28.28 27.57 14.29
C ALA A 318 -27.71 26.67 15.40
N CYS A 319 -26.38 26.62 15.51
CA CYS A 319 -25.65 26.37 16.76
C CYS A 319 -24.17 26.74 16.58
N VAL A 320 -23.80 27.91 17.09
CA VAL A 320 -22.39 28.34 17.19
C VAL A 320 -21.68 27.45 18.21
N ARG A 321 -20.79 26.56 17.76
CA ARG A 321 -19.76 25.95 18.63
C ARG A 321 -18.47 25.72 17.85
N ALA A 322 -17.40 26.37 18.31
CA ALA A 322 -16.04 26.16 17.85
C ALA A 322 -15.65 24.70 18.07
N CYS A 323 -15.45 23.96 16.98
CA CYS A 323 -14.87 22.63 17.02
C CYS A 323 -13.40 22.78 16.60
N VAL A 324 -12.50 22.96 17.57
CA VAL A 324 -11.06 22.96 17.30
C VAL A 324 -10.64 21.52 16.99
N ARG A 325 -10.71 21.12 15.72
CA ARG A 325 -9.93 19.98 15.21
C ARG A 325 -8.64 20.54 14.64
N ALA A 326 -7.56 20.42 15.40
CA ALA A 326 -6.24 20.73 14.89
C ALA A 326 -5.88 19.69 13.82
N CYS A 327 -5.92 20.07 12.54
CA CYS A 327 -5.14 19.36 11.54
C CYS A 327 -3.70 19.85 11.69
N LEU A 328 -2.84 19.09 12.38
CA LEU A 328 -1.41 19.32 12.33
C LEU A 328 -0.93 19.08 10.89
N PHE A 329 -0.59 20.15 10.18
CA PHE A 329 0.08 20.06 8.89
C PHE A 329 1.55 20.43 9.10
N CYS A 330 2.44 19.43 9.08
CA CYS A 330 3.86 19.69 8.93
C CYS A 330 4.11 20.21 7.51
N ILE A 331 4.34 21.51 7.37
CA ILE A 331 4.93 22.10 6.18
C ILE A 331 6.44 22.07 6.42
N ALA A 332 7.13 21.10 5.81
CA ALA A 332 8.56 21.24 5.52
C ALA A 332 8.64 21.77 4.08
N GLU A 333 9.24 22.95 3.88
CA GLU A 333 9.59 23.47 2.56
C GLU A 333 10.70 22.65 1.90
#